data_AF-A0A847WNY1-F1
#
_entry.id   AF-A0A847WNY1-F1
#
_cell.length_a   1.000
_cell.length_b   1.000
_cell.length_c   1.000
_cell.angle_alpha   90.00
_cell.angle_beta   90.00
_cell.angle_gamma   90.00
#
_symmetry.space_group_name_H-M   'P 1'
#
loop_
_entity.id
_entity.type
_entity.pdbx_description
1 polymer ?
#
loop_
_entity_poly.entity_id
_entity_poly.type
_entity_poly.pdbx_seq_one_letter_code
_entity_poly.pdbx_strand_id
1 'polypeptide(L)' 'MNSLSNELLVEAYLKAVELGLDSAFISLLWCELSSRKIYL' A
#
# COMPACT_ATOMS: atom_id res chain seq x y z
N MET A 1 -8.69 1.77 -2.65
CA MET A 1 -8.85 1.47 -1.20
C MET A 1 -9.38 2.69 -0.44
N ASN A 2 -10.38 3.40 -0.99
CA ASN A 2 -10.72 4.78 -0.61
C ASN A 2 -11.18 4.98 0.85
N SER A 3 -11.57 3.91 1.54
CA SER A 3 -12.02 3.94 2.93
C SER A 3 -10.95 3.53 3.95
N LEU A 4 -9.78 3.03 3.51
CA LEU A 4 -8.67 2.77 4.42
C LEU A 4 -8.08 4.09 4.92
N SER A 5 -7.75 4.17 6.21
CA SER A 5 -6.92 5.27 6.70
C SER A 5 -5.51 5.19 6.08
N ASN A 6 -4.81 6.32 6.05
CA ASN A 6 -3.47 6.39 5.48
C ASN A 6 -2.49 5.48 6.24
N GLU A 7 -2.60 5.43 7.57
CA GLU A 7 -1.77 4.57 8.43
C GLU A 7 -1.94 3.09 8.07
N LEU A 8 -3.18 2.65 7.91
CA LEU A 8 -3.51 1.26 7.62
C LEU A 8 -3.09 0.87 6.20
N LEU A 9 -3.12 1.82 5.26
CA LEU A 9 -2.65 1.62 3.89
C LEU A 9 -1.13 1.45 3.83
N VAL A 10 -0.40 2.27 4.61
CA VAL A 10 1.07 2.15 4.75
C VAL A 10 1.43 0.82 5.40
N GLU A 11 0.77 0.46 6.50
CA GLU A 11 1.02 -0.82 7.18
C GLU A 11 0.74 -2.01 6.25
N ALA A 12 -0.35 -1.97 5.49
CA ALA A 12 -0.69 -3.01 4.52
C ALA A 12 0.37 -3.14 3.42
N TYR A 13 0.92 -2.03 2.91
CA TYR A 13 2.01 -2.04 1.94
C TYR A 13 3.28 -2.66 2.53
N LEU A 14 3.72 -2.21 3.71
CA LEU A 14 4.94 -2.72 4.35
C LEU A 14 4.83 -4.22 4.65
N LYS A 15 3.70 -4.68 5.19
CA LYS A 15 3.45 -6.09 5.44
C LYS A 15 3.38 -6.91 4.14
N ALA A 16 2.78 -6.38 3.08
CA ALA A 16 2.72 -7.07 1.81
C ALA A 16 4.11 -7.29 1.19
N VAL A 17 4.99 -6.30 1.33
CA VAL A 17 6.40 -6.40 0.91
C VAL A 17 7.15 -7.40 1.79
N GLU A 18 7.00 -7.34 3.11
CA GLU A 18 7.65 -8.25 4.06
C GLU A 18 7.27 -9.72 3.82
N LEU A 19 5.98 -9.98 3.59
CA LEU A 19 5.44 -11.31 3.34
C LEU A 19 5.72 -11.82 1.92
N GLY A 20 6.32 -10.99 1.05
CA GLY A 20 6.57 -11.35 -0.34
C GLY A 20 5.29 -11.68 -1.11
N LEU A 21 4.21 -10.92 -0.87
CA LEU A 21 2.95 -11.12 -1.57
C LEU A 21 3.08 -10.81 -3.07
N ASP A 22 2.02 -11.15 -3.80
CA ASP A 22 1.94 -10.93 -5.24
C ASP A 22 2.33 -9.49 -5.64
N SER A 23 3.18 -9.38 -6.66
CA SER A 23 3.75 -8.09 -7.08
C SER A 23 2.70 -7.15 -7.69
N ALA A 24 1.63 -7.69 -8.29
CA ALA A 24 0.52 -6.87 -8.78
C ALA A 24 -0.28 -6.30 -7.60
N PHE A 25 -0.48 -7.08 -6.54
CA PHE A 25 -1.11 -6.58 -5.31
C PHE A 25 -0.29 -5.45 -4.66
N ILE A 26 1.02 -5.63 -4.52
CA ILE A 26 1.92 -4.59 -4.00
C ILE A 26 1.87 -3.33 -4.88
N SER A 27 1.83 -3.51 -6.20
CA SER A 27 1.72 -2.39 -7.16
C SER A 27 0.41 -1.61 -7.01
N LEU A 28 -0.69 -2.29 -6.69
CA LEU A 28 -1.98 -1.63 -6.41
C LEU A 28 -1.92 -0.78 -5.14
N LEU A 29 -1.29 -1.29 -4.07
CA LEU A 29 -1.07 -0.54 -2.83
C LEU A 29 -0.19 0.69 -3.07
N TRP A 30 0.90 0.54 -3.83
CA TRP A 30 1.78 1.64 -4.20
C TRP A 30 1.08 2.72 -5.03
N CYS A 31 0.23 2.31 -5.97
CA CYS A 31 -0.57 3.23 -6.79
C CYS A 31 -1.51 4.08 -5.94
N GLU A 32 -2.18 3.47 -4.95
CA GLU A 32 -3.05 4.17 -4.02
C GLU A 32 -2.26 5.13 -3.11
N LEU A 33 -1.13 4.70 -2.56
CA LEU A 33 -0.24 5.55 -1.74
C LEU A 33 0.22 6.79 -2.52
N SER A 34 0.67 6.56 -3.77
CA SER A 34 1.08 7.62 -4.70
C SER A 34 -0.07 8.58 -5.00
N SER A 35 -1.27 8.05 -5.23
CA SER A 35 -2.48 8.86 -5.51
C SER A 35 -2.86 9.75 -4.33
N ARG A 36 -2.59 9.30 -3.10
CA ARG A 36 -2.81 10.07 -1.87
C ARG A 36 -1.65 10.98 -1.47
N LYS A 37 -0.57 11.00 -2.27
CA LYS A 37 0.68 11.74 -2.01
C LYS A 37 1.32 11.33 -0.68
N ILE A 38 1.22 10.05 -0.32
CA ILE A 38 1.89 9.47 0.84
C ILE A 38 3.22 8.91 0.33
N TYR A 39 4.32 9.50 0.79
CA TYR A 39 5.67 9.06 0.45
C TYR A 39 6.24 8.28 1.63
N LEU A 40 6.81 7.11 1.33
CA LEU A 40 7.39 6.16 2.29
C LEU A 40 8.91 6.22 2.30
#